data_AF-A0A966T786-F1
#
_entry.id   AF-A0A966T786-F1
#
_cell.length_a   1.000
_cell.length_b   1.000
_cell.length_c   1.000
_cell.angle_alpha   90.00
_cell.angle_beta   90.00
_cell.angle_gamma   90.00
#
_symmetry.space_group_name_H-M   'P 1'
#
loop_
_entity.id
_entity.type
_entity.pdbx_description
1 polymer ?
#
loop_
_entity_poly.entity_id
_entity_poly.type
_entity_poly.pdbx_seq_one_letter_code
_entity_poly.pdbx_strand_id
1 'polypeptide(L)'
;MDLLDKINSPKDLKKLSRNELASLCNELRTFIIESVSKTGGHLSSNLGVIELTVALHYVFDCPQDKFIWDVGHQTYPHKILTGRKKKMSSLRAMSGISGFPKIAESNYDIFGTGHSSTSISAALGMAEALKKKNLDHKAIAIIGDGAMTAGMAFEGLNNAGNSKNNILVILNDNDMSISKNVGALNNYLAKLMSGNLYGSIKRSGKAVLSAIPPVLEFAKRAEEHVKGMVIPGTLFEEFGFNYIGPIDGHDIDALVDTLSNLKALQGPQFLHVATQKGFGYEPAEIDPNKFHGVSQFNPDDGTQPSKIKKTTYTDVFGDWIVDMAMIDKKLCAITPAMSDGSGLNKFAEKFPDRFFDVGIAEQHAITFAAGLACEDYKPVIAIYSTFLQRAYDQLIHDVALQNIPMLFAVDRAGIVGQDGPTHS
;
A
#
# COMPACT_ATOMS: atom_id res chain seq x y z
N MET A 1 -9.40 -23.29 15.90
CA MET A 1 -9.90 -22.41 14.82
C MET A 1 -10.40 -23.33 13.73
N ASP A 2 -11.72 -23.51 13.63
CA ASP A 2 -12.30 -24.72 13.01
C ASP A 2 -12.13 -24.76 11.48
N LEU A 3 -12.00 -23.61 10.82
CA LEU A 3 -11.75 -23.49 9.38
C LEU A 3 -10.25 -23.35 9.09
N LEU A 4 -9.57 -22.43 9.77
CA LEU A 4 -8.16 -22.13 9.54
C LEU A 4 -7.24 -23.33 9.89
N ASP A 5 -7.66 -24.22 10.79
CA ASP A 5 -6.94 -25.46 11.09
C ASP A 5 -6.95 -26.48 9.94
N LYS A 6 -7.90 -26.35 8.99
CA LYS A 6 -8.01 -27.22 7.81
C LYS A 6 -7.25 -26.68 6.59
N ILE A 7 -6.76 -25.44 6.63
CA ILE A 7 -6.10 -24.80 5.48
C ILE A 7 -4.59 -24.85 5.64
N ASN A 8 -3.92 -25.64 4.80
CA ASN A 8 -2.45 -25.68 4.71
C ASN A 8 -1.93 -25.21 3.35
N SER A 9 -2.82 -24.94 2.40
CA SER A 9 -2.51 -24.46 1.06
C SER A 9 -3.71 -23.72 0.44
N PRO A 10 -3.50 -22.92 -0.62
CA PRO A 10 -4.61 -22.32 -1.37
C PRO A 10 -5.61 -23.35 -1.91
N LYS A 11 -5.17 -24.59 -2.18
CA LYS A 11 -6.08 -25.67 -2.62
C LYS A 11 -7.09 -26.08 -1.55
N ASP A 12 -6.73 -25.99 -0.28
CA ASP A 12 -7.64 -26.30 0.82
C ASP A 12 -8.66 -25.18 1.02
N LEU A 13 -8.24 -23.92 0.86
CA LEU A 13 -9.12 -22.76 0.87
C LEU A 13 -10.24 -22.87 -0.17
N LYS A 14 -9.92 -23.32 -1.40
CA LYS A 14 -10.90 -23.48 -2.49
C LYS A 14 -11.96 -24.56 -2.24
N LYS A 15 -11.80 -25.40 -1.20
CA LYS A 15 -12.81 -26.41 -0.82
C LYS A 15 -13.91 -25.81 0.06
N LEU A 16 -13.68 -24.62 0.63
CA LEU A 16 -14.69 -23.95 1.42
C LEU A 16 -15.84 -23.46 0.53
N SER A 17 -17.04 -23.55 1.06
CA SER A 17 -18.19 -22.85 0.51
C SER A 17 -18.03 -21.35 0.67
N ARG A 18 -18.70 -20.59 -0.19
CA ARG A 18 -18.65 -19.12 -0.17
C ARG A 18 -19.07 -18.53 1.18
N ASN A 19 -20.07 -19.12 1.83
CA ASN A 19 -20.56 -18.69 3.13
C ASN A 19 -19.55 -18.90 4.28
N GLU A 20 -18.58 -19.81 4.12
CA GLU A 20 -17.53 -20.04 5.12
C GLU A 20 -16.39 -19.02 5.03
N LEU A 21 -16.29 -18.24 3.93
CA LEU A 21 -15.18 -17.31 3.72
C LEU A 21 -15.18 -16.16 4.73
N ALA A 22 -16.35 -15.63 5.10
CA ALA A 22 -16.46 -14.58 6.12
C ALA A 22 -15.99 -15.09 7.50
N SER A 23 -16.40 -16.32 7.88
CA SER A 23 -15.92 -16.97 9.10
C SER A 23 -14.41 -17.20 9.08
N LEU A 24 -13.85 -17.62 7.94
CA LEU A 24 -12.41 -17.75 7.78
C LEU A 24 -11.67 -16.42 7.97
N CYS A 25 -12.19 -15.31 7.41
CA CYS A 25 -11.58 -13.99 7.58
C CYS A 25 -11.49 -13.62 9.07
N ASN A 26 -12.54 -13.90 9.85
CA ASN A 26 -12.55 -13.68 11.29
C ASN A 26 -11.54 -14.57 12.05
N GLU A 27 -11.46 -15.87 11.72
CA GLU A 27 -10.45 -16.75 12.33
C GLU A 27 -9.01 -16.29 12.01
N LEU A 28 -8.78 -15.85 10.76
CA LEU A 28 -7.48 -15.36 10.31
C LEU A 28 -7.09 -14.06 11.04
N ARG A 29 -8.06 -13.16 11.25
CA ARG A 29 -7.91 -11.93 12.01
C ARG A 29 -7.48 -12.20 13.45
N THR A 30 -8.21 -13.04 14.16
CA THR A 30 -7.88 -13.46 15.54
C THR A 30 -6.48 -14.07 15.59
N PHE A 31 -6.15 -14.96 14.67
CA PHE A 31 -4.82 -15.59 14.63
C PHE A 31 -3.69 -14.59 14.43
N ILE A 32 -3.87 -13.61 13.53
CA ILE A 32 -2.86 -12.59 13.27
C ILE A 32 -2.64 -11.73 14.52
N ILE A 33 -3.71 -11.28 15.19
CA ILE A 33 -3.62 -10.51 16.43
C ILE A 33 -2.87 -11.31 17.50
N GLU A 34 -3.24 -12.57 17.72
CA GLU A 34 -2.59 -13.44 18.72
C GLU A 34 -1.11 -13.76 18.40
N SER A 35 -0.75 -13.87 17.12
CA SER A 35 0.61 -14.20 16.72
C SER A 35 1.52 -12.97 16.77
N VAL A 36 1.03 -11.83 16.28
CA VAL A 36 1.78 -10.56 16.23
C VAL A 36 1.88 -9.95 17.64
N SER A 37 0.91 -10.16 18.53
CA SER A 37 1.03 -9.74 19.94
C SER A 37 2.23 -10.35 20.67
N LYS A 38 2.67 -11.54 20.24
CA LYS A 38 3.82 -12.26 20.81
C LYS A 38 5.14 -11.93 20.12
N THR A 39 5.11 -11.63 18.82
CA THR A 39 6.32 -11.48 17.99
C THR A 39 6.65 -10.02 17.63
N GLY A 40 5.66 -9.13 17.72
CA GLY A 40 5.70 -7.83 17.05
C GLY A 40 5.62 -7.98 15.53
N GLY A 41 5.68 -6.86 14.81
CA GLY A 41 5.56 -6.84 13.35
C GLY A 41 4.51 -5.86 12.87
N HIS A 42 4.15 -5.96 11.60
CA HIS A 42 3.20 -5.05 10.99
C HIS A 42 1.77 -5.53 11.23
N LEU A 43 0.96 -4.82 12.02
CA LEU A 43 -0.39 -5.30 12.37
C LEU A 43 -1.46 -4.65 11.50
N SER A 44 -1.59 -3.33 11.53
CA SER A 44 -2.72 -2.62 10.92
C SER A 44 -2.83 -2.85 9.41
N SER A 45 -1.70 -2.94 8.70
CA SER A 45 -1.66 -3.26 7.26
C SER A 45 -2.12 -4.67 6.95
N ASN A 46 -1.82 -5.66 7.80
CA ASN A 46 -2.22 -7.05 7.60
C ASN A 46 -3.70 -7.27 7.88
N LEU A 47 -4.25 -6.59 8.88
CA LEU A 47 -5.67 -6.67 9.21
C LEU A 47 -6.56 -6.09 8.10
N GLY A 48 -6.11 -4.99 7.47
CA GLY A 48 -6.86 -4.34 6.40
C GLY A 48 -6.95 -5.12 5.08
N VAL A 49 -6.11 -6.15 4.87
CA VAL A 49 -6.08 -6.91 3.60
C VAL A 49 -6.52 -8.36 3.73
N ILE A 50 -7.12 -8.75 4.86
CA ILE A 50 -7.53 -10.13 5.12
C ILE A 50 -8.51 -10.63 4.05
N GLU A 51 -9.62 -9.93 3.86
CA GLU A 51 -10.67 -10.32 2.92
C GLU A 51 -10.15 -10.35 1.48
N LEU A 52 -9.41 -9.32 1.06
CA LEU A 52 -8.75 -9.27 -0.25
C LEU A 52 -7.80 -10.46 -0.45
N THR A 53 -7.01 -10.82 0.56
CA THR A 53 -6.06 -11.94 0.46
C THR A 53 -6.79 -13.29 0.37
N VAL A 54 -7.87 -13.47 1.13
CA VAL A 54 -8.72 -14.66 1.06
C VAL A 54 -9.35 -14.78 -0.32
N ALA A 55 -9.95 -13.69 -0.83
CA ALA A 55 -10.58 -13.67 -2.15
C ALA A 55 -9.57 -13.98 -3.28
N LEU A 56 -8.36 -13.41 -3.22
CA LEU A 56 -7.29 -13.66 -4.18
C LEU A 56 -6.91 -15.14 -4.25
N HIS A 57 -6.66 -15.77 -3.09
CA HIS A 57 -6.29 -17.20 -3.04
C HIS A 57 -7.47 -18.13 -3.34
N TYR A 58 -8.71 -17.68 -3.14
CA TYR A 58 -9.91 -18.43 -3.51
C TYR A 58 -10.10 -18.44 -5.05
N VAL A 59 -9.98 -17.28 -5.69
CA VAL A 59 -10.25 -17.10 -7.12
C VAL A 59 -9.08 -17.55 -8.02
N PHE A 60 -7.86 -17.10 -7.71
CA PHE A 60 -6.67 -17.33 -8.55
C PHE A 60 -5.86 -18.54 -8.09
N ASP A 61 -5.00 -19.05 -8.97
CA ASP A 61 -4.24 -20.26 -8.77
C ASP A 61 -2.77 -19.95 -8.43
N CYS A 62 -2.52 -19.45 -7.23
CA CYS A 62 -1.17 -19.20 -6.73
C CYS A 62 -0.41 -20.54 -6.52
N PRO A 63 0.85 -20.71 -7.00
CA PRO A 63 1.75 -19.72 -7.58
C PRO A 63 1.79 -19.67 -9.12
N GLN A 64 0.85 -20.30 -9.81
CA GLN A 64 0.79 -20.23 -11.29
C GLN A 64 0.41 -18.82 -11.72
N ASP A 65 -0.67 -18.30 -11.15
CA ASP A 65 -0.92 -16.85 -11.10
C ASP A 65 0.11 -16.21 -10.15
N LYS A 66 0.74 -15.13 -10.63
CA LYS A 66 1.87 -14.50 -9.94
C LYS A 66 1.34 -13.40 -9.04
N PHE A 67 1.47 -13.56 -7.72
CA PHE A 67 1.12 -12.50 -6.78
C PHE A 67 2.38 -11.76 -6.37
N ILE A 68 2.42 -10.45 -6.62
CA ILE A 68 3.50 -9.58 -6.22
C ILE A 68 2.94 -8.56 -5.23
N TRP A 69 3.35 -8.69 -3.97
CA TRP A 69 2.92 -7.80 -2.88
C TRP A 69 3.92 -6.65 -2.73
N ASP A 70 3.49 -5.44 -3.02
CA ASP A 70 4.31 -4.24 -2.89
C ASP A 70 4.66 -3.95 -1.43
N VAL A 71 5.92 -3.57 -1.15
CA VAL A 71 6.57 -3.55 0.18
C VAL A 71 6.60 -4.93 0.84
N GLY A 72 5.47 -5.62 0.91
CA GLY A 72 5.33 -6.96 1.44
C GLY A 72 4.95 -7.02 2.92
N HIS A 73 4.87 -5.88 3.59
CA HIS A 73 4.52 -5.81 5.01
C HIS A 73 3.09 -6.30 5.31
N GLN A 74 2.20 -6.32 4.32
CA GLN A 74 0.80 -6.75 4.38
C GLN A 74 0.59 -8.22 3.93
N THR A 75 1.56 -9.09 4.16
CA THR A 75 1.55 -10.47 3.64
C THR A 75 1.38 -11.58 4.68
N TYR A 76 1.07 -11.27 5.94
CA TYR A 76 0.84 -12.28 6.97
C TYR A 76 -0.37 -13.18 6.64
N PRO A 77 -1.53 -12.64 6.19
CA PRO A 77 -2.62 -13.48 5.68
C PRO A 77 -2.15 -14.41 4.56
N HIS A 78 -1.36 -13.88 3.60
CA HIS A 78 -0.82 -14.67 2.50
C HIS A 78 0.11 -15.79 3.00
N LYS A 79 1.02 -15.51 3.94
CA LYS A 79 1.93 -16.51 4.53
C LYS A 79 1.14 -17.62 5.23
N ILE A 80 0.12 -17.25 6.01
CA ILE A 80 -0.71 -18.21 6.75
C ILE A 80 -1.44 -19.15 5.78
N LEU A 81 -2.13 -18.60 4.77
CA LEU A 81 -2.91 -19.37 3.78
C LEU A 81 -2.04 -20.22 2.83
N THR A 82 -0.73 -20.00 2.83
CA THR A 82 0.26 -20.72 2.00
C THR A 82 1.15 -21.65 2.83
N GLY A 83 0.63 -22.17 3.94
CA GLY A 83 1.25 -23.27 4.70
C GLY A 83 2.26 -22.84 5.75
N ARG A 84 2.38 -21.53 6.04
CA ARG A 84 3.34 -21.02 7.04
C ARG A 84 2.71 -20.67 8.39
N LYS A 85 1.43 -21.00 8.62
CA LYS A 85 0.74 -20.76 9.89
C LYS A 85 1.56 -21.15 11.13
N LYS A 86 2.10 -22.38 11.16
CA LYS A 86 2.90 -22.90 12.29
C LYS A 86 4.24 -22.18 12.48
N LYS A 87 4.74 -21.48 11.47
CA LYS A 87 6.00 -20.72 11.52
C LYS A 87 5.81 -19.27 11.97
N MET A 88 4.57 -18.80 12.12
CA MET A 88 4.30 -17.41 12.52
C MET A 88 4.83 -17.07 13.93
N SER A 89 5.07 -18.08 14.78
CA SER A 89 5.73 -17.89 16.08
C SER A 89 7.21 -17.47 15.99
N SER A 90 7.86 -17.62 14.82
CA SER A 90 9.23 -17.18 14.56
C SER A 90 9.31 -15.97 13.61
N LEU A 91 8.20 -15.26 13.41
CA LEU A 91 8.13 -14.07 12.57
C LEU A 91 9.19 -13.04 12.98
N ARG A 92 9.99 -12.57 12.01
CA ARG A 92 11.07 -11.55 12.16
C ARG A 92 12.17 -11.95 13.16
N ALA A 93 12.19 -13.20 13.61
CA ALA A 93 13.24 -13.72 14.46
C ALA A 93 14.43 -14.22 13.62
N MET A 94 15.61 -14.25 14.24
CA MET A 94 16.80 -14.86 13.62
C MET A 94 16.51 -16.32 13.25
N SER A 95 16.83 -16.70 12.01
CA SER A 95 16.51 -18.02 11.44
C SER A 95 15.01 -18.36 11.37
N GLY A 96 14.13 -17.40 11.64
CA GLY A 96 12.68 -17.50 11.49
C GLY A 96 12.19 -17.08 10.10
N ILE A 97 10.88 -16.87 9.98
CA ILE A 97 10.28 -16.36 8.73
C ILE A 97 10.38 -14.84 8.66
N SER A 98 10.55 -14.33 7.44
CA SER A 98 10.66 -12.90 7.15
C SER A 98 9.34 -12.17 7.42
N GLY A 99 9.43 -10.91 7.82
CA GLY A 99 8.29 -9.98 7.86
C GLY A 99 7.75 -9.59 6.48
N PHE A 100 8.47 -9.95 5.41
CA PHE A 100 8.16 -9.63 4.01
C PHE A 100 8.22 -10.91 3.14
N PRO A 101 7.68 -10.91 1.91
CA PRO A 101 7.85 -11.99 0.96
C PRO A 101 9.32 -12.27 0.69
N LYS A 102 9.70 -13.54 0.71
CA LYS A 102 11.07 -13.98 0.46
C LYS A 102 11.08 -15.22 -0.42
N ILE A 103 11.68 -15.11 -1.59
CA ILE A 103 11.72 -16.19 -2.60
C ILE A 103 12.26 -17.50 -2.02
N ALA A 104 13.34 -17.44 -1.25
CA ALA A 104 13.93 -18.62 -0.61
C ALA A 104 13.07 -19.22 0.53
N GLU A 105 12.03 -18.52 1.01
CA GLU A 105 11.16 -18.98 2.09
C GLU A 105 10.00 -19.83 1.60
N SER A 106 9.48 -19.56 0.39
CA SER A 106 8.25 -20.16 -0.12
C SER A 106 8.12 -20.02 -1.62
N ASN A 107 7.65 -21.07 -2.30
CA ASN A 107 7.29 -21.02 -3.73
C ASN A 107 6.09 -20.09 -4.02
N TYR A 108 5.36 -19.66 -2.99
CA TYR A 108 4.28 -18.68 -3.11
C TYR A 108 4.79 -17.23 -3.05
N ASP A 109 6.02 -17.00 -2.55
CA ASP A 109 6.68 -15.68 -2.52
C ASP A 109 7.52 -15.52 -3.80
N ILE A 110 6.85 -15.45 -4.94
CA ILE A 110 7.50 -15.48 -6.27
C ILE A 110 8.37 -14.25 -6.58
N PHE A 111 8.24 -13.18 -5.81
CA PHE A 111 9.08 -11.99 -5.85
C PHE A 111 9.32 -11.48 -4.43
N GLY A 112 10.56 -11.12 -4.11
CA GLY A 112 10.92 -10.56 -2.80
C GLY A 112 10.73 -9.04 -2.79
N THR A 113 10.12 -8.52 -1.73
CA THR A 113 9.88 -7.08 -1.57
C THR A 113 10.31 -6.59 -0.18
N GLY A 114 10.50 -5.27 -0.08
CA GLY A 114 10.82 -4.56 1.16
C GLY A 114 10.73 -3.07 0.88
N HIS A 115 11.50 -2.59 -0.10
CA HIS A 115 11.24 -1.27 -0.70
C HIS A 115 9.91 -1.27 -1.46
N SER A 116 9.26 -0.11 -1.50
CA SER A 116 7.96 0.08 -2.14
C SER A 116 8.05 0.22 -3.66
N SER A 117 6.88 0.20 -4.30
CA SER A 117 6.63 0.65 -5.66
C SER A 117 7.30 -0.19 -6.75
N THR A 118 7.73 -1.39 -6.41
CA THR A 118 8.40 -2.34 -7.32
C THR A 118 7.42 -3.30 -7.99
N SER A 119 6.23 -3.47 -7.40
CA SER A 119 5.31 -4.57 -7.73
C SER A 119 4.78 -4.53 -9.17
N ILE A 120 4.43 -3.35 -9.68
CA ILE A 120 3.86 -3.19 -11.04
C ILE A 120 4.90 -3.57 -12.10
N SER A 121 6.12 -3.06 -11.98
CA SER A 121 7.22 -3.37 -12.90
C SER A 121 7.60 -4.86 -12.84
N ALA A 122 7.64 -5.44 -11.64
CA ALA A 122 7.89 -6.88 -11.47
C ALA A 122 6.76 -7.73 -12.08
N ALA A 123 5.50 -7.37 -11.84
CA ALA A 123 4.33 -8.04 -12.40
C ALA A 123 4.32 -7.96 -13.93
N LEU A 124 4.65 -6.81 -14.52
CA LEU A 124 4.75 -6.64 -15.97
C LEU A 124 5.81 -7.56 -16.58
N GLY A 125 7.01 -7.62 -15.98
CA GLY A 125 8.07 -8.52 -16.43
C GLY A 125 7.66 -9.99 -16.35
N MET A 126 6.94 -10.38 -15.30
CA MET A 126 6.39 -11.73 -15.16
C MET A 126 5.25 -12.02 -16.14
N ALA A 127 4.38 -11.06 -16.42
CA ALA A 127 3.31 -11.20 -17.39
C ALA A 127 3.87 -11.40 -18.82
N GLU A 128 4.92 -10.67 -19.18
CA GLU A 128 5.64 -10.86 -20.44
C GLU A 128 6.27 -12.27 -20.51
N ALA A 129 6.87 -12.74 -19.40
CA ALA A 129 7.42 -14.09 -19.34
C ALA A 129 6.36 -15.19 -19.47
N LEU A 130 5.17 -15.02 -18.87
CA LEU A 130 4.03 -15.93 -19.00
C LEU A 130 3.54 -16.00 -20.45
N LYS A 131 3.38 -14.83 -21.10
CA LYS A 131 3.01 -14.73 -22.51
C LYS A 131 4.01 -15.43 -23.42
N LYS A 132 5.31 -15.21 -23.23
CA LYS A 132 6.36 -15.89 -24.02
C LYS A 132 6.34 -17.42 -23.85
N LYS A 133 5.82 -17.92 -22.73
CA LYS A 133 5.63 -19.36 -22.46
C LYS A 133 4.27 -19.89 -22.94
N ASN A 134 3.43 -19.05 -23.55
CA ASN A 134 2.05 -19.37 -23.93
C ASN A 134 1.23 -19.91 -22.74
N LEU A 135 1.46 -19.37 -21.55
CA LEU A 135 0.70 -19.72 -20.34
C LEU A 135 -0.37 -18.67 -20.10
N ASP A 136 -1.62 -19.09 -20.04
CA ASP A 136 -2.78 -18.23 -19.74
C ASP A 136 -2.95 -18.09 -18.22
N HIS A 137 -1.94 -17.47 -17.59
CA HIS A 137 -1.94 -17.07 -16.18
C HIS A 137 -1.81 -15.56 -16.08
N LYS A 138 -2.21 -15.02 -14.93
CA LYS A 138 -2.18 -13.57 -14.68
C LYS A 138 -1.03 -13.20 -13.75
N ALA A 139 -0.39 -12.06 -14.01
CA ALA A 139 0.48 -11.43 -13.02
C ALA A 139 -0.28 -10.32 -12.30
N ILE A 140 -0.30 -10.38 -10.98
CA ILE A 140 -1.13 -9.54 -10.12
C ILE A 140 -0.20 -8.74 -9.20
N ALA A 141 -0.15 -7.43 -9.40
CA ALA A 141 0.51 -6.50 -8.50
C ALA A 141 -0.50 -5.99 -7.45
N ILE A 142 -0.23 -6.22 -6.17
CA ILE A 142 -1.03 -5.70 -5.07
C ILE A 142 -0.24 -4.56 -4.44
N ILE A 143 -0.70 -3.32 -4.65
CA ILE A 143 0.04 -2.10 -4.30
C ILE A 143 -0.83 -1.19 -3.42
N GLY A 144 -0.22 -0.60 -2.40
CA GLY A 144 -0.88 0.41 -1.57
C GLY A 144 -0.91 1.77 -2.26
N ASP A 145 -1.94 2.55 -1.98
CA ASP A 145 -2.06 3.99 -2.25
C ASP A 145 -0.78 4.79 -1.95
N GLY A 146 -0.14 4.59 -0.80
CA GLY A 146 1.13 5.27 -0.48
C GLY A 146 2.26 4.93 -1.47
N ALA A 147 2.36 3.66 -1.89
CA ALA A 147 3.37 3.21 -2.85
C ALA A 147 3.06 3.65 -4.29
N MET A 148 1.81 4.01 -4.60
CA MET A 148 1.47 4.59 -5.91
C MET A 148 2.05 6.00 -6.11
N THR A 149 2.50 6.66 -5.04
CA THR A 149 3.10 8.01 -5.14
C THR A 149 4.50 8.01 -5.76
N ALA A 150 5.18 6.86 -5.81
CA ALA A 150 6.54 6.77 -6.31
C ALA A 150 6.60 6.80 -7.85
N GLY A 151 7.67 7.41 -8.39
CA GLY A 151 7.91 7.46 -9.83
C GLY A 151 7.92 6.08 -10.51
N MET A 152 8.54 5.08 -9.88
CA MET A 152 8.62 3.72 -10.43
C MET A 152 7.25 3.06 -10.64
N ALA A 153 6.24 3.38 -9.81
CA ALA A 153 4.89 2.88 -10.01
C ALA A 153 4.29 3.44 -11.31
N PHE A 154 4.48 4.73 -11.58
CA PHE A 154 4.02 5.38 -12.81
C PHE A 154 4.77 4.92 -14.05
N GLU A 155 6.08 4.74 -13.97
CA GLU A 155 6.89 4.13 -15.04
C GLU A 155 6.36 2.74 -15.40
N GLY A 156 6.06 1.92 -14.39
CA GLY A 156 5.47 0.60 -14.52
C GLY A 156 4.08 0.64 -15.16
N LEU A 157 3.18 1.52 -14.69
CA LEU A 157 1.84 1.71 -15.27
C LEU A 157 1.91 2.12 -16.73
N ASN A 158 2.71 3.15 -17.04
CA ASN A 158 2.86 3.68 -18.38
C ASN A 158 3.32 2.61 -19.38
N ASN A 159 4.25 1.75 -18.97
CA ASN A 159 4.70 0.63 -19.79
C ASN A 159 3.63 -0.47 -19.89
N ALA A 160 3.02 -0.84 -18.76
CA ALA A 160 2.08 -1.94 -18.68
C ALA A 160 0.80 -1.70 -19.48
N GLY A 161 0.26 -0.48 -19.47
CA GLY A 161 -1.01 -0.19 -20.15
C GLY A 161 -0.89 -0.09 -21.68
N ASN A 162 0.31 0.11 -22.23
CA ASN A 162 0.58 -0.06 -23.66
C ASN A 162 0.85 -1.54 -24.05
N SER A 163 0.84 -2.46 -23.09
CA SER A 163 1.09 -3.88 -23.34
C SER A 163 -0.20 -4.66 -23.63
N LYS A 164 -0.08 -5.84 -24.24
CA LYS A 164 -1.16 -6.84 -24.33
C LYS A 164 -1.03 -7.94 -23.27
N ASN A 165 -0.30 -7.67 -22.20
CA ASN A 165 0.04 -8.68 -21.20
C ASN A 165 -1.11 -8.83 -20.20
N ASN A 166 -1.32 -10.05 -19.70
CA ASN A 166 -2.32 -10.34 -18.68
C ASN A 166 -1.80 -9.90 -17.30
N ILE A 167 -1.85 -8.59 -17.09
CA ILE A 167 -1.50 -7.95 -15.83
C ILE A 167 -2.77 -7.41 -15.15
N LEU A 168 -2.87 -7.61 -13.84
CA LEU A 168 -3.86 -6.97 -12.98
C LEU A 168 -3.14 -6.18 -11.90
N VAL A 169 -3.39 -4.88 -11.85
CA VAL A 169 -2.95 -4.03 -10.74
C VAL A 169 -4.12 -3.87 -9.78
N ILE A 170 -3.93 -4.25 -8.53
CA ILE A 170 -4.89 -4.06 -7.45
C ILE A 170 -4.36 -2.95 -6.55
N LEU A 171 -5.03 -1.82 -6.57
CA LEU A 171 -4.81 -0.72 -5.65
C LEU A 171 -5.57 -1.00 -4.35
N ASN A 172 -4.83 -1.21 -3.27
CA ASN A 172 -5.33 -1.26 -1.90
C ASN A 172 -5.30 0.17 -1.31
N ASP A 173 -6.38 0.91 -1.47
CA ASP A 173 -6.53 2.29 -1.00
C ASP A 173 -7.11 2.30 0.42
N ASN A 174 -6.36 2.87 1.37
CA ASN A 174 -6.77 3.04 2.75
C ASN A 174 -6.49 4.46 3.27
N ASP A 175 -6.24 5.41 2.36
CA ASP A 175 -5.88 6.81 2.60
C ASP A 175 -4.61 7.02 3.46
N MET A 176 -3.74 6.00 3.59
CA MET A 176 -2.62 5.98 4.55
C MET A 176 -1.33 5.32 4.04
N SER A 177 -0.19 6.00 4.21
CA SER A 177 1.16 5.42 4.14
C SER A 177 1.60 4.94 5.53
N ILE A 178 2.74 5.36 6.08
CA ILE A 178 2.97 5.30 7.53
C ILE A 178 2.23 6.45 8.20
N SER A 179 2.40 7.66 7.67
CA SER A 179 1.58 8.84 7.95
C SER A 179 0.44 8.96 6.92
N LYS A 180 -0.46 9.94 7.08
CA LYS A 180 -1.49 10.25 6.06
C LYS A 180 -0.83 10.47 4.69
N ASN A 181 -1.42 9.93 3.63
CA ASN A 181 -0.90 10.14 2.29
C ASN A 181 -0.91 11.63 1.90
N VAL A 182 0.10 12.03 1.14
CA VAL A 182 0.27 13.39 0.63
C VAL A 182 0.27 13.39 -0.91
N GLY A 183 0.02 14.56 -1.49
CA GLY A 183 0.11 14.79 -2.93
C GLY A 183 -1.23 14.77 -3.67
N ALA A 184 -1.19 15.25 -4.92
CA ALA A 184 -2.39 15.42 -5.75
C ALA A 184 -3.07 14.09 -6.12
N LEU A 185 -2.29 13.01 -6.23
CA LEU A 185 -2.83 11.68 -6.50
C LEU A 185 -3.76 11.22 -5.37
N ASN A 186 -3.39 11.45 -4.11
CA ASN A 186 -4.24 11.08 -2.97
C ASN A 186 -5.58 11.84 -3.01
N ASN A 187 -5.53 13.15 -3.26
CA ASN A 187 -6.74 13.96 -3.44
C ASN A 187 -7.63 13.47 -4.59
N TYR A 188 -7.03 12.94 -5.66
CA TYR A 188 -7.75 12.33 -6.78
C TYR A 188 -8.41 11.00 -6.38
N LEU A 189 -7.67 10.11 -5.70
CA LEU A 189 -8.19 8.83 -5.21
C LEU A 189 -9.33 9.03 -4.20
N ALA A 190 -9.18 9.97 -3.25
CA ALA A 190 -10.22 10.34 -2.30
C ALA A 190 -11.50 10.85 -3.00
N LYS A 191 -11.36 11.61 -4.09
CA LYS A 191 -12.51 12.02 -4.92
C LYS A 191 -13.21 10.82 -5.56
N LEU A 192 -12.46 9.86 -6.10
CA LEU A 192 -13.02 8.62 -6.66
C LEU A 192 -13.79 7.82 -5.60
N MET A 193 -13.26 7.72 -4.38
CA MET A 193 -13.96 7.09 -3.26
C MET A 193 -15.28 7.80 -2.93
N SER A 194 -15.27 9.14 -2.84
CA SER A 194 -16.47 9.93 -2.52
C SER A 194 -17.53 9.95 -3.63
N GLY A 195 -17.10 9.90 -4.90
CA GLY A 195 -17.99 9.96 -6.07
C GLY A 195 -18.90 8.74 -6.21
N ASN A 196 -18.41 7.56 -5.84
CA ASN A 196 -19.21 6.32 -5.85
C ASN A 196 -20.20 6.24 -4.67
N LEU A 197 -19.88 6.85 -3.51
CA LEU A 197 -20.83 7.00 -2.40
C LEU A 197 -22.03 7.89 -2.78
N TYR A 198 -21.82 8.92 -3.61
CA TYR A 198 -22.91 9.73 -4.16
C TYR A 198 -23.81 8.95 -5.12
N GLY A 199 -23.27 7.94 -5.82
CA GLY A 199 -24.02 7.04 -6.71
C GLY A 199 -24.92 6.04 -5.97
N SER A 200 -24.49 5.55 -4.82
CA SER A 200 -25.25 4.57 -4.02
C SER A 200 -26.43 5.20 -3.27
N ILE A 201 -26.30 6.44 -2.78
CA ILE A 201 -27.43 7.20 -2.18
C ILE A 201 -28.56 7.42 -3.21
N LYS A 202 -28.23 7.58 -4.50
CA LYS A 202 -29.22 7.79 -5.56
C LYS A 202 -29.99 6.53 -5.96
N ARG A 203 -29.50 5.32 -5.63
CA ARG A 203 -30.23 4.06 -5.86
C ARG A 203 -31.24 3.76 -4.75
N SER A 204 -30.97 4.16 -3.51
CA SER A 204 -31.91 4.00 -2.39
C SER A 204 -33.15 4.91 -2.47
N GLY A 205 -33.09 6.01 -3.25
CA GLY A 205 -34.24 6.89 -3.50
C GLY A 205 -35.17 6.47 -4.64
N LYS A 206 -34.82 5.46 -5.45
CA LYS A 206 -35.58 5.09 -6.66
C LYS A 206 -36.78 4.16 -6.42
N ALA A 207 -37.02 3.73 -5.17
CA ALA A 207 -38.19 2.90 -4.84
C ALA A 207 -39.51 3.69 -4.66
N VAL A 208 -39.52 5.02 -4.81
CA VAL A 208 -40.71 5.87 -4.55
C VAL A 208 -41.32 6.53 -5.81
N LEU A 209 -40.79 6.30 -7.02
CA LEU A 209 -41.28 6.99 -8.23
C LEU A 209 -42.01 6.09 -9.26
N SER A 210 -42.72 5.06 -8.82
CA SER A 210 -43.47 4.16 -9.72
C SER A 210 -44.90 4.60 -10.07
N ALA A 211 -45.30 5.84 -9.80
CA ALA A 211 -46.61 6.33 -10.22
C ALA A 211 -46.56 7.83 -10.56
N ILE A 212 -46.37 8.18 -11.85
CA ILE A 212 -46.88 9.42 -12.49
C ILE A 212 -46.50 9.38 -14.01
N PRO A 213 -47.48 9.28 -14.94
CA PRO A 213 -47.25 9.04 -16.38
C PRO A 213 -46.51 10.07 -17.26
N PRO A 214 -46.27 11.36 -16.94
CA PRO A 214 -45.57 12.28 -17.86
C PRO A 214 -44.04 12.22 -17.81
N VAL A 215 -43.43 11.43 -16.92
CA VAL A 215 -41.95 11.46 -16.70
C VAL A 215 -41.17 10.75 -17.82
N LEU A 216 -41.81 9.87 -18.58
CA LEU A 216 -41.17 9.09 -19.65
C LEU A 216 -40.67 9.95 -20.83
N GLU A 217 -41.34 11.06 -21.14
CA GLU A 217 -40.96 11.95 -22.24
C GLU A 217 -39.77 12.85 -21.88
N PHE A 218 -39.66 13.22 -20.60
CA PHE A 218 -38.52 13.96 -20.06
C PHE A 218 -37.27 13.06 -19.96
N ALA A 219 -37.44 11.77 -19.70
CA ALA A 219 -36.37 10.79 -19.67
C ALA A 219 -35.70 10.60 -21.06
N LYS A 220 -36.49 10.54 -22.14
CA LYS A 220 -35.94 10.41 -23.51
C LYS A 220 -35.14 11.64 -23.96
N ARG A 221 -35.57 12.86 -23.61
CA ARG A 221 -34.81 14.10 -23.92
C ARG A 221 -33.55 14.27 -23.07
N ALA A 222 -33.53 13.75 -21.84
CA ALA A 222 -32.33 13.71 -21.01
C ALA A 222 -31.30 12.70 -21.55
N GLU A 223 -31.75 11.56 -22.08
CA GLU A 223 -30.89 10.51 -22.67
C GLU A 223 -30.13 11.02 -23.91
N GLU A 224 -30.74 11.90 -24.70
CA GLU A 224 -30.09 12.53 -25.86
C GLU A 224 -29.00 13.55 -25.48
N HIS A 225 -29.09 14.19 -24.31
CA HIS A 225 -28.05 15.10 -23.80
C HIS A 225 -26.86 14.37 -23.14
N VAL A 226 -27.00 13.09 -22.81
CA VAL A 226 -25.91 12.26 -22.25
C VAL A 226 -25.04 11.65 -23.35
N LYS A 227 -25.59 11.47 -24.58
CA LYS A 227 -24.84 10.91 -25.72
C LYS A 227 -23.65 11.75 -26.20
N GLY A 228 -23.50 12.99 -25.72
CA GLY A 228 -22.41 13.91 -26.07
C GLY A 228 -21.34 14.14 -24.99
N MET A 229 -21.46 13.53 -23.81
CA MET A 229 -20.43 13.62 -22.77
C MET A 229 -19.44 12.48 -22.95
N VAL A 230 -18.29 12.75 -23.56
CA VAL A 230 -17.08 11.95 -23.30
C VAL A 230 -16.82 12.09 -21.80
N ILE A 231 -17.18 11.09 -21.02
CA ILE A 231 -16.77 11.00 -19.62
C ILE A 231 -15.24 10.96 -19.68
N PRO A 232 -14.51 11.92 -19.08
CA PRO A 232 -13.06 11.83 -19.02
C PRO A 232 -12.71 10.49 -18.39
N GLY A 233 -11.87 9.70 -19.06
CA GLY A 233 -11.37 8.47 -18.47
C GLY A 233 -10.69 8.79 -17.14
N THR A 234 -10.74 7.85 -16.21
CA THR A 234 -9.87 7.88 -15.03
C THR A 234 -8.41 7.94 -15.48
N LEU A 235 -7.53 8.47 -14.63
CA LEU A 235 -6.08 8.48 -14.87
C LEU A 235 -5.55 7.11 -15.34
N PHE A 236 -6.09 6.02 -14.77
CA PHE A 236 -5.67 4.66 -15.09
C PHE A 236 -6.16 4.19 -16.47
N GLU A 237 -7.35 4.63 -16.89
CA GLU A 237 -7.84 4.40 -18.25
C GLU A 237 -7.01 5.15 -19.29
N GLU A 238 -6.54 6.37 -18.98
CA GLU A 238 -5.61 7.11 -19.83
C GLU A 238 -4.23 6.43 -19.92
N PHE A 239 -3.82 5.68 -18.89
CA PHE A 239 -2.66 4.80 -18.96
C PHE A 239 -2.91 3.53 -19.80
N GLY A 240 -4.14 3.24 -20.22
CA GLY A 240 -4.50 2.08 -21.04
C GLY A 240 -5.03 0.87 -20.25
N PHE A 241 -5.40 1.06 -18.98
CA PHE A 241 -6.01 0.00 -18.18
C PHE A 241 -7.54 -0.01 -18.26
N ASN A 242 -8.14 -1.19 -18.20
CA ASN A 242 -9.55 -1.29 -17.84
C ASN A 242 -9.71 -1.10 -16.32
N TYR A 243 -10.32 0.01 -15.92
CA TYR A 243 -10.47 0.39 -14.51
C TYR A 243 -11.80 -0.09 -13.92
N ILE A 244 -11.73 -0.74 -12.74
CA ILE A 244 -12.90 -1.19 -11.98
C ILE A 244 -12.77 -0.71 -10.52
N GLY A 245 -13.82 -0.07 -10.00
CA GLY A 245 -13.92 0.33 -8.59
C GLY A 245 -14.09 1.84 -8.37
N PRO A 246 -13.85 2.35 -7.14
CA PRO A 246 -13.54 1.58 -5.94
C PRO A 246 -14.66 0.62 -5.54
N ILE A 247 -14.30 -0.57 -5.04
CA ILE A 247 -15.19 -1.51 -4.35
C ILE A 247 -14.80 -1.65 -2.88
N ASP A 248 -15.73 -2.09 -2.03
CA ASP A 248 -15.47 -2.37 -0.62
C ASP A 248 -14.53 -3.59 -0.48
N GLY A 249 -13.36 -3.38 0.11
CA GLY A 249 -12.36 -4.42 0.36
C GLY A 249 -12.62 -5.30 1.56
N HIS A 250 -13.68 -5.04 2.32
CA HIS A 250 -14.13 -5.89 3.43
C HIS A 250 -15.41 -6.67 3.11
N ASP A 251 -16.00 -6.42 1.93
CA ASP A 251 -17.06 -7.27 1.38
C ASP A 251 -16.45 -8.45 0.60
N ILE A 252 -16.27 -9.57 1.30
CA ILE A 252 -15.67 -10.78 0.75
C ILE A 252 -16.45 -11.32 -0.47
N ASP A 253 -17.77 -11.13 -0.51
CA ASP A 253 -18.60 -11.60 -1.61
C ASP A 253 -18.40 -10.72 -2.85
N ALA A 254 -18.44 -9.39 -2.68
CA ALA A 254 -18.17 -8.46 -3.78
C ALA A 254 -16.75 -8.63 -4.35
N LEU A 255 -15.77 -8.88 -3.48
CA LEU A 255 -14.40 -9.19 -3.88
C LEU A 255 -14.32 -10.47 -4.73
N VAL A 256 -14.93 -11.57 -4.27
CA VAL A 256 -14.91 -12.85 -4.99
C VAL A 256 -15.57 -12.72 -6.36
N ASP A 257 -16.73 -12.06 -6.45
CA ASP A 257 -17.42 -11.86 -7.73
C ASP A 257 -16.59 -11.00 -8.69
N THR A 258 -16.06 -9.88 -8.20
CA THR A 258 -15.28 -8.94 -9.02
C THR A 258 -13.98 -9.56 -9.51
N LEU A 259 -13.25 -10.25 -8.64
CA LEU A 259 -12.01 -10.94 -9.00
C LEU A 259 -12.27 -12.11 -9.96
N SER A 260 -13.39 -12.83 -9.80
CA SER A 260 -13.77 -13.91 -10.72
C SER A 260 -14.04 -13.39 -12.13
N ASN A 261 -14.72 -12.24 -12.25
CA ASN A 261 -14.92 -11.56 -13.53
C ASN A 261 -13.57 -11.10 -14.13
N LEU A 262 -12.71 -10.46 -13.33
CA LEU A 262 -11.38 -10.00 -13.75
C LEU A 262 -10.44 -11.14 -14.17
N LYS A 263 -10.60 -12.35 -13.61
CA LYS A 263 -9.83 -13.54 -14.00
C LYS A 263 -10.08 -13.91 -15.46
N ALA A 264 -11.31 -13.75 -15.95
CA ALA A 264 -11.68 -14.07 -17.33
C ALA A 264 -11.25 -13.00 -18.35
N LEU A 265 -10.96 -11.77 -17.91
CA LEU A 265 -10.55 -10.67 -18.79
C LEU A 265 -9.06 -10.77 -19.16
N GLN A 266 -8.75 -10.37 -20.39
CA GLN A 266 -7.40 -10.38 -20.96
C GLN A 266 -6.83 -8.96 -21.01
N GLY A 267 -5.50 -8.83 -21.09
CA GLY A 267 -4.82 -7.53 -21.13
C GLY A 267 -4.76 -6.79 -19.79
N PRO A 268 -4.36 -5.50 -19.80
CA PRO A 268 -4.15 -4.70 -18.59
C PRO A 268 -5.46 -4.38 -17.86
N GLN A 269 -5.56 -4.82 -16.60
CA GLN A 269 -6.70 -4.57 -15.72
C GLN A 269 -6.26 -3.80 -14.47
N PHE A 270 -7.12 -2.92 -13.98
CA PHE A 270 -6.89 -2.16 -12.76
C PHE A 270 -8.11 -2.28 -11.84
N LEU A 271 -7.91 -2.81 -10.63
CA LEU A 271 -8.95 -2.92 -9.61
C LEU A 271 -8.60 -1.97 -8.46
N HIS A 272 -9.51 -1.06 -8.15
CA HIS A 272 -9.43 -0.19 -6.99
C HIS A 272 -10.27 -0.78 -5.85
N VAL A 273 -9.61 -1.11 -4.74
CA VAL A 273 -10.21 -1.68 -3.54
C VAL A 273 -10.00 -0.71 -2.38
N ALA A 274 -11.10 -0.27 -1.76
CA ALA A 274 -11.07 0.58 -0.57
C ALA A 274 -11.04 -0.30 0.69
N THR A 275 -10.04 -0.11 1.55
CA THR A 275 -9.88 -0.85 2.82
C THR A 275 -9.66 0.11 4.00
N GLN A 276 -9.76 -0.43 5.20
CA GLN A 276 -9.45 0.26 6.44
C GLN A 276 -8.24 -0.41 7.12
N LYS A 277 -7.20 0.37 7.42
CA LYS A 277 -6.10 -0.14 8.25
C LYS A 277 -6.60 -0.53 9.63
N GLY A 278 -6.16 -1.69 10.11
CA GLY A 278 -6.57 -2.22 11.41
C GLY A 278 -7.94 -2.91 11.44
N PHE A 279 -8.62 -3.05 10.28
CA PHE A 279 -10.01 -3.51 10.21
C PHE A 279 -10.32 -4.75 11.07
N GLY A 280 -11.36 -4.61 11.89
CA GLY A 280 -11.84 -5.61 12.84
C GLY A 280 -11.03 -5.70 14.13
N TYR A 281 -10.13 -4.75 14.40
CA TYR A 281 -9.43 -4.62 15.68
C TYR A 281 -9.41 -3.14 16.12
N GLU A 282 -10.36 -2.77 16.97
CA GLU A 282 -10.63 -1.40 17.40
C GLU A 282 -9.37 -0.58 17.79
N PRO A 283 -8.40 -1.11 18.58
CA PRO A 283 -7.18 -0.36 18.89
C PRO A 283 -6.38 0.06 17.66
N ALA A 284 -6.33 -0.80 16.63
CA ALA A 284 -5.63 -0.52 15.38
C ALA A 284 -6.45 0.28 14.37
N GLU A 285 -7.79 0.29 14.49
CA GLU A 285 -8.66 1.17 13.69
C GLU A 285 -8.60 2.61 14.17
N ILE A 286 -8.52 2.82 15.49
CA ILE A 286 -8.42 4.14 16.12
C ILE A 286 -7.04 4.76 15.88
N ASP A 287 -5.97 3.97 16.01
CA ASP A 287 -4.59 4.45 15.84
C ASP A 287 -3.76 3.54 14.90
N PRO A 288 -4.08 3.56 13.59
CA PRO A 288 -3.42 2.67 12.62
C PRO A 288 -1.92 2.92 12.47
N ASN A 289 -1.43 4.12 12.81
CA ASN A 289 -0.02 4.48 12.77
C ASN A 289 0.75 3.79 13.89
N LYS A 290 0.24 3.87 15.13
CA LYS A 290 0.82 3.15 16.27
C LYS A 290 0.81 1.64 16.05
N PHE A 291 -0.22 1.12 15.39
CA PHE A 291 -0.33 -0.30 15.06
C PHE A 291 0.29 -0.69 13.70
N HIS A 292 0.94 0.25 12.98
CA HIS A 292 1.63 -0.06 11.73
C HIS A 292 2.79 -1.01 11.95
N GLY A 293 3.61 -0.76 12.96
CA GLY A 293 4.71 -1.61 13.39
C GLY A 293 4.74 -1.67 14.91
N VAL A 294 4.38 -2.83 15.47
CA VAL A 294 4.24 -3.00 16.92
C VAL A 294 5.33 -3.88 17.51
N SER A 295 5.68 -3.58 18.76
CA SER A 295 6.32 -4.53 19.65
C SER A 295 5.27 -5.48 20.25
N GLN A 296 5.67 -6.35 21.17
CA GLN A 296 4.73 -7.14 21.96
C GLN A 296 3.67 -6.25 22.63
N PHE A 297 2.41 -6.69 22.60
CA PHE A 297 1.27 -5.97 23.14
C PHE A 297 0.23 -6.95 23.71
N ASN A 298 -0.68 -6.46 24.54
CA ASN A 298 -1.84 -7.23 25.01
C ASN A 298 -2.90 -7.28 23.90
N PRO A 299 -3.29 -8.46 23.39
CA PRO A 299 -4.25 -8.56 22.30
C PRO A 299 -5.63 -8.02 22.64
N ASP A 300 -6.03 -7.98 23.92
CA ASP A 300 -7.38 -7.57 24.31
C ASP A 300 -7.61 -6.05 24.20
N ASP A 301 -6.58 -5.25 24.53
CA ASP A 301 -6.69 -3.78 24.64
C ASP A 301 -5.61 -3.01 23.87
N GLY A 302 -4.66 -3.71 23.24
CA GLY A 302 -3.59 -3.10 22.46
C GLY A 302 -2.48 -2.46 23.31
N THR A 303 -2.51 -2.62 24.63
CA THR A 303 -1.54 -2.00 25.52
C THR A 303 -0.16 -2.65 25.37
N GLN A 304 0.88 -1.83 25.33
CA GLN A 304 2.26 -2.31 25.28
C GLN A 304 2.89 -2.24 26.67
N PRO A 305 3.78 -3.19 27.02
CA PRO A 305 4.53 -3.12 28.27
C PRO A 305 5.28 -1.80 28.37
N SER A 306 5.19 -1.13 29.53
CA SER A 306 5.95 0.09 29.77
C SER A 306 7.44 -0.21 29.71
N LYS A 307 8.12 0.40 28.74
CA LYS A 307 9.58 0.37 28.64
C LYS A 307 10.11 1.77 28.90
N ILE A 308 11.24 1.85 29.60
CA ILE A 308 11.97 3.10 29.76
C ILE A 308 12.39 3.57 28.36
N LYS A 309 11.80 4.67 27.88
CA LYS A 309 12.17 5.26 26.59
C LYS A 309 13.59 5.82 26.72
N LYS A 310 14.54 5.17 26.06
CA LYS A 310 15.89 5.72 25.89
C LYS A 310 15.86 6.74 24.75
N THR A 311 16.64 7.80 24.88
CA THR A 311 16.85 8.76 23.80
C THR A 311 17.44 8.04 22.59
N THR A 312 16.81 8.20 21.43
CA THR A 312 17.25 7.65 20.15
C THR A 312 18.01 8.70 19.33
N TYR A 313 18.76 8.27 18.32
CA TYR A 313 19.36 9.20 17.35
C TYR A 313 18.31 10.08 16.67
N THR A 314 17.14 9.51 16.40
CA THR A 314 15.97 10.21 15.83
C THR A 314 15.46 11.31 16.77
N ASP A 315 15.39 11.05 18.08
CA ASP A 315 14.99 12.09 19.05
C ASP A 315 16.02 13.24 19.06
N VAL A 316 17.33 12.93 19.07
CA VAL A 316 18.41 13.93 19.06
C VAL A 316 18.37 14.79 17.79
N PHE A 317 18.20 14.17 16.63
CA PHE A 317 18.08 14.90 15.36
C PHE A 317 16.82 15.77 15.33
N GLY A 318 15.68 15.24 15.77
CA GLY A 318 14.41 15.96 15.81
C GLY A 318 14.45 17.21 16.70
N ASP A 319 15.15 17.14 17.83
CA ASP A 319 15.37 18.31 18.69
C ASP A 319 16.33 19.31 18.03
N TRP A 320 17.45 18.84 17.46
CA TRP A 320 18.42 19.69 16.77
C TRP A 320 17.82 20.48 15.60
N ILE A 321 17.05 19.82 14.72
CA ILE A 321 16.52 20.48 13.52
C ILE A 321 15.51 21.57 13.89
N VAL A 322 14.73 21.37 14.96
CA VAL A 322 13.83 22.39 15.49
C VAL A 322 14.60 23.58 16.05
N ASP A 323 15.67 23.34 16.82
CA ASP A 323 16.51 24.40 17.37
C ASP A 323 17.20 25.22 16.26
N MET A 324 17.74 24.56 15.24
CA MET A 324 18.36 25.25 14.10
C MET A 324 17.34 26.05 13.29
N ALA A 325 16.12 25.55 13.14
CA ALA A 325 15.06 26.25 12.43
C ALA A 325 14.55 27.50 13.16
N MET A 326 14.70 27.58 14.49
CA MET A 326 14.42 28.82 15.24
C MET A 326 15.44 29.91 14.93
N ILE A 327 16.68 29.53 14.66
CA ILE A 327 17.79 30.45 14.36
C ILE A 327 17.76 30.85 12.87
N ASP A 328 17.61 29.88 11.98
CA ASP A 328 17.67 30.08 10.54
C ASP A 328 16.30 29.91 9.88
N LYS A 329 15.73 31.03 9.41
CA LYS A 329 14.42 31.07 8.74
C LYS A 329 14.44 30.46 7.33
N LYS A 330 15.62 30.24 6.74
CA LYS A 330 15.80 29.61 5.43
C LYS A 330 15.94 28.09 5.52
N LEU A 331 16.05 27.53 6.73
CA LEU A 331 16.11 26.08 6.90
C LEU A 331 14.76 25.44 6.60
N CYS A 332 14.76 24.44 5.72
CA CYS A 332 13.60 23.63 5.34
C CYS A 332 13.87 22.16 5.65
N ALA A 333 12.87 21.44 6.16
CA ALA A 333 12.96 20.00 6.39
C ALA A 333 12.19 19.26 5.29
N ILE A 334 12.85 18.30 4.64
CA ILE A 334 12.25 17.46 3.59
C ILE A 334 12.33 15.99 4.00
N THR A 335 11.26 15.23 3.79
CA THR A 335 11.24 13.78 4.00
C THR A 335 10.40 13.06 2.94
N PRO A 336 10.82 11.87 2.48
CA PRO A 336 10.00 11.03 1.62
C PRO A 336 9.10 10.11 2.46
N ALA A 337 7.94 10.59 2.91
CA ALA A 337 6.94 9.84 3.70
C ALA A 337 7.42 9.26 5.05
N MET A 338 8.53 9.77 5.61
CA MET A 338 9.15 9.24 6.83
C MET A 338 9.16 10.23 7.99
N SER A 339 8.17 11.13 8.08
CA SER A 339 8.10 12.15 9.15
C SER A 339 8.24 11.57 10.57
N ASP A 340 7.43 10.55 10.89
CA ASP A 340 7.46 9.88 12.19
C ASP A 340 8.80 9.18 12.42
N GLY A 341 9.25 8.41 11.43
CA GLY A 341 10.46 7.60 11.49
C GLY A 341 11.75 8.41 11.62
N SER A 342 11.76 9.62 11.05
CA SER A 342 12.89 10.56 11.03
C SER A 342 12.77 11.69 12.05
N GLY A 343 11.77 11.68 12.94
CA GLY A 343 11.69 12.63 14.06
C GLY A 343 11.30 14.05 13.66
N LEU A 344 10.59 14.23 12.54
CA LEU A 344 10.25 15.55 12.00
C LEU A 344 8.89 16.08 12.46
N ASN A 345 8.09 15.33 13.21
CA ASN A 345 6.74 15.75 13.61
C ASN A 345 6.73 17.09 14.34
N LYS A 346 7.64 17.30 15.30
CA LYS A 346 7.75 18.58 16.03
C LYS A 346 8.10 19.73 15.09
N PHE A 347 8.90 19.47 14.07
CA PHE A 347 9.25 20.48 13.05
C PHE A 347 8.03 20.79 12.19
N ALA A 348 7.32 19.77 11.70
CA ALA A 348 6.11 19.93 10.89
C ALA A 348 5.03 20.74 11.62
N GLU A 349 4.84 20.50 12.92
CA GLU A 349 3.89 21.24 13.75
C GLU A 349 4.31 22.70 13.97
N LYS A 350 5.59 22.96 14.26
CA LYS A 350 6.09 24.31 14.57
C LYS A 350 6.34 25.18 13.33
N PHE A 351 6.74 24.58 12.22
CA PHE A 351 7.17 25.26 11.00
C PHE A 351 6.53 24.64 9.75
N PRO A 352 5.19 24.59 9.67
CA PRO A 352 4.49 23.90 8.57
C PRO A 352 4.89 24.43 7.19
N ASP A 353 5.10 25.73 7.04
CA ASP A 353 5.48 26.37 5.77
C ASP A 353 6.91 26.03 5.29
N ARG A 354 7.70 25.35 6.13
CA ARG A 354 9.09 24.95 5.85
C ARG A 354 9.29 23.45 5.91
N PHE A 355 8.22 22.69 6.06
CA PHE A 355 8.20 21.24 6.11
C PHE A 355 7.60 20.68 4.82
N PHE A 356 8.31 19.73 4.20
CA PHE A 356 7.88 19.13 2.94
C PHE A 356 7.94 17.60 3.06
N ASP A 357 6.77 16.97 3.13
CA ASP A 357 6.61 15.54 2.88
C ASP A 357 6.27 15.34 1.40
N VAL A 358 7.14 14.65 0.67
CA VAL A 358 6.99 14.46 -0.78
C VAL A 358 6.38 13.10 -1.14
N GLY A 359 5.88 12.35 -0.16
CA GLY A 359 5.43 10.97 -0.37
C GLY A 359 6.60 10.01 -0.56
N ILE A 360 6.34 8.79 -1.03
CA ILE A 360 7.39 7.78 -1.24
C ILE A 360 8.10 8.06 -2.56
N ALA A 361 8.88 9.15 -2.60
CA ALA A 361 9.53 9.65 -3.80
C ALA A 361 10.93 10.19 -3.48
N GLU A 362 11.85 9.29 -3.12
CA GLU A 362 13.21 9.65 -2.69
C GLU A 362 13.98 10.42 -3.77
N GLN A 363 13.84 10.04 -5.04
CA GLN A 363 14.47 10.77 -6.15
C GLN A 363 13.98 12.22 -6.19
N HIS A 364 12.65 12.38 -6.14
CA HIS A 364 12.02 13.70 -6.15
C HIS A 364 12.44 14.52 -4.92
N ALA A 365 12.52 13.91 -3.73
CA ALA A 365 12.95 14.61 -2.51
C ALA A 365 14.31 15.29 -2.69
N ILE A 366 15.29 14.58 -3.26
CA ILE A 366 16.64 15.11 -3.49
C ILE A 366 16.64 16.24 -4.50
N THR A 367 16.06 16.03 -5.69
CA THR A 367 16.03 17.06 -6.74
C THR A 367 15.21 18.28 -6.32
N PHE A 368 14.10 18.08 -5.61
CA PHE A 368 13.28 19.16 -5.05
C PHE A 368 14.09 20.03 -4.08
N ALA A 369 14.81 19.40 -3.16
CA ALA A 369 15.66 20.10 -2.22
C ALA A 369 16.82 20.81 -2.92
N ALA A 370 17.41 20.23 -3.96
CA ALA A 370 18.40 20.90 -4.80
C ALA A 370 17.84 22.20 -5.40
N GLY A 371 16.61 22.16 -5.92
CA GLY A 371 15.89 23.35 -6.39
C GLY A 371 15.69 24.42 -5.30
N LEU A 372 15.32 24.02 -4.08
CA LEU A 372 15.24 24.95 -2.94
C LEU A 372 16.59 25.61 -2.63
N ALA A 373 17.67 24.83 -2.64
CA ALA A 373 19.01 25.35 -2.38
C ALA A 373 19.48 26.35 -3.45
N CYS A 374 19.09 26.16 -4.72
CA CYS A 374 19.34 27.13 -5.79
C CYS A 374 18.64 28.47 -5.57
N GLU A 375 17.52 28.49 -4.84
CA GLU A 375 16.77 29.70 -4.46
C GLU A 375 17.14 30.20 -3.05
N ASP A 376 18.39 29.98 -2.64
CA ASP A 376 18.99 30.41 -1.37
C ASP A 376 18.29 29.89 -0.09
N TYR A 377 17.57 28.77 -0.15
CA TYR A 377 17.11 28.04 1.03
C TYR A 377 18.17 27.03 1.50
N LYS A 378 18.00 26.51 2.73
CA LYS A 378 18.92 25.54 3.35
C LYS A 378 18.19 24.23 3.65
N PRO A 379 18.03 23.35 2.65
CA PRO A 379 17.30 22.12 2.82
C PRO A 379 18.08 21.10 3.68
N VAL A 380 17.35 20.44 4.58
CA VAL A 380 17.76 19.25 5.32
C VAL A 380 16.89 18.10 4.86
N ILE A 381 17.48 17.10 4.22
CA ILE A 381 16.79 15.86 3.86
C ILE A 381 16.95 14.86 5.00
N ALA A 382 15.84 14.45 5.61
CA ALA A 382 15.81 13.34 6.54
C ALA A 382 15.33 12.07 5.83
N ILE A 383 16.21 11.09 5.69
CA ILE A 383 16.00 9.89 4.89
C ILE A 383 16.71 8.69 5.53
N TYR A 384 16.17 7.48 5.36
CA TYR A 384 16.87 6.29 5.81
C TYR A 384 17.97 5.90 4.82
N SER A 385 19.07 5.34 5.34
CA SER A 385 20.22 4.88 4.53
C SER A 385 19.81 3.93 3.40
N THR A 386 18.93 2.98 3.67
CA THR A 386 18.47 2.01 2.67
C THR A 386 17.63 2.66 1.56
N PHE A 387 16.84 3.69 1.89
CA PHE A 387 15.99 4.39 0.91
C PHE A 387 16.76 5.42 0.08
N LEU A 388 17.85 5.99 0.62
CA LEU A 388 18.75 6.85 -0.15
C LEU A 388 19.31 6.15 -1.40
N GLN A 389 19.41 4.81 -1.39
CA GLN A 389 19.80 4.02 -2.55
C GLN A 389 18.92 4.29 -3.79
N ARG A 390 17.63 4.64 -3.60
CA ARG A 390 16.70 4.97 -4.71
C ARG A 390 17.08 6.24 -5.45
N ALA A 391 17.74 7.17 -4.78
CA ALA A 391 18.05 8.50 -5.28
C ALA A 391 19.55 8.70 -5.51
N TYR A 392 20.28 7.60 -5.74
CA TYR A 392 21.72 7.63 -5.97
C TYR A 392 22.11 8.53 -7.16
N ASP A 393 21.36 8.44 -8.25
CA ASP A 393 21.55 9.26 -9.44
C ASP A 393 21.33 10.75 -9.15
N GLN A 394 20.23 11.10 -8.48
CA GLN A 394 19.91 12.49 -8.10
C GLN A 394 20.93 13.06 -7.12
N LEU A 395 21.41 12.26 -6.16
CA LEU A 395 22.47 12.67 -5.24
C LEU A 395 23.75 13.07 -6.00
N ILE A 396 24.11 12.32 -7.04
CA ILE A 396 25.34 12.60 -7.82
C ILE A 396 25.10 13.75 -8.81
N HIS A 397 24.12 13.60 -9.68
CA HIS A 397 23.94 14.47 -10.84
C HIS A 397 23.26 15.78 -10.49
N ASP A 398 22.22 15.74 -9.65
CA ASP A 398 21.44 16.94 -9.33
C ASP A 398 22.06 17.74 -8.19
N VAL A 399 22.91 17.12 -7.35
CA VAL A 399 23.51 17.79 -6.18
C VAL A 399 25.03 17.87 -6.26
N ALA A 400 25.74 16.74 -6.26
CA ALA A 400 27.18 16.71 -6.06
C ALA A 400 27.97 17.36 -7.22
N LEU A 401 27.61 17.06 -8.47
CA LEU A 401 28.28 17.64 -9.65
C LEU A 401 28.09 19.15 -9.76
N GLN A 402 26.97 19.66 -9.24
CA GLN A 402 26.64 21.09 -9.23
C GLN A 402 27.14 21.80 -7.97
N ASN A 403 27.75 21.06 -7.02
CA ASN A 403 28.23 21.56 -5.73
C ASN A 403 27.14 22.32 -4.95
N ILE A 404 25.90 21.81 -4.98
CA ILE A 404 24.76 22.44 -4.31
C ILE A 404 24.84 22.19 -2.79
N PRO A 405 24.77 23.23 -1.95
CA PRO A 405 24.88 23.08 -0.50
C PRO A 405 23.61 22.46 0.09
N MET A 406 23.71 21.21 0.54
CA MET A 406 22.60 20.48 1.16
C MET A 406 23.09 19.66 2.37
N LEU A 407 22.19 19.43 3.33
CA LEU A 407 22.45 18.54 4.46
C LEU A 407 21.60 17.28 4.37
N PHE A 408 22.24 16.12 4.43
CA PHE A 408 21.58 14.82 4.49
C PHE A 408 21.65 14.27 5.92
N ALA A 409 20.51 14.19 6.59
CA ALA A 409 20.34 13.50 7.85
C ALA A 409 19.95 12.04 7.57
N VAL A 410 20.96 11.18 7.45
CA VAL A 410 20.80 9.78 7.08
C VAL A 410 20.57 8.93 8.35
N ASP A 411 19.33 8.55 8.59
CA ASP A 411 18.93 7.70 9.72
C ASP A 411 19.03 6.21 9.33
N ARG A 412 18.97 5.29 10.31
CA ARG A 412 19.05 3.82 10.10
C ARG A 412 20.28 3.40 9.28
N ALA A 413 21.40 4.09 9.48
CA ALA A 413 22.66 3.73 8.84
C ALA A 413 23.22 2.43 9.44
N GLY A 414 23.56 1.47 8.57
CA GLY A 414 24.05 0.14 8.96
C GLY A 414 22.92 -0.87 9.17
N ILE A 415 23.19 -1.90 9.98
CA ILE A 415 22.28 -3.04 10.14
C ILE A 415 21.07 -2.66 11.01
N VAL A 416 19.86 -2.81 10.46
CA VAL A 416 18.59 -2.45 11.16
C VAL A 416 17.91 -3.64 11.87
N GLY A 417 18.44 -4.85 11.70
CA GLY A 417 17.98 -6.03 12.44
C GLY A 417 16.74 -6.70 11.86
N GLN A 418 15.58 -6.52 12.50
CA GLN A 418 14.37 -7.34 12.26
C GLN A 418 13.73 -7.17 10.88
N ASP A 419 13.99 -6.05 10.20
CA ASP A 419 13.48 -5.80 8.85
C ASP A 419 14.35 -6.42 7.75
N GLY A 420 15.51 -6.96 8.15
CA GLY A 420 16.32 -7.85 7.32
C GLY A 420 17.06 -7.15 6.17
N PRO A 421 17.47 -7.91 5.14
CA PRO A 421 18.42 -7.44 4.14
C PRO A 421 17.86 -6.39 3.19
N THR A 422 16.53 -6.28 3.04
CA THR A 422 15.91 -5.24 2.20
C THR A 422 15.96 -3.86 2.84
N HIS A 423 16.24 -3.77 4.14
CA HIS A 423 16.26 -2.52 4.90
C HIS A 423 17.63 -2.19 5.51
N SER A 424 18.65 -3.04 5.27
CA SER A 424 20.03 -2.84 5.77
C SER A 424 20.93 -2.16 4.75
#